data_AF-T1GCL2-F1
#
_entry.id   AF-T1GCL2-F1
#
_cell.length_a   1.000
_cell.length_b   1.000
_cell.length_c   1.000
_cell.angle_alpha   90.00
_cell.angle_beta   90.00
_cell.angle_gamma   90.00
#
_symmetry.space_group_name_H-M   'P 1'
#
loop_
_entity.id
_entity.type
_entity.pdbx_description
1 polymer ?
#
loop_
_entity_poly.entity_id
_entity_poly.type
_entity_poly.pdbx_seq_one_letter_code
_entity_poly.pdbx_strand_id
1 'polypeptide(L)'
;SPRWLLANGKIDEVEKLLVHGAERNHRSTKTIRSDLDEHMSRKALLSETDLKEKAHGTLIDLFKYPNLRIRTLVMGFNWLVCGLTYFGVSQYIGEISGNIFVNVAISGMIGIPGTLISIPATKVLGRKKALILSNCVAGISLLLIAVLGKKGGWVQVGLASIGVFGMSVSFPNVYLYGGELFPTVARN
;
A
#
# COMPACT_ATOMS: atom_id res chain seq x y z
N SER A 1 16.25 1.74 10.42
CA SER A 1 15.12 0.83 10.72
C SER A 1 15.66 -0.43 11.37
N PRO A 2 14.88 -1.16 12.20
CA PRO A 2 15.35 -2.41 12.84
C PRO A 2 15.90 -3.42 11.83
N ARG A 3 15.26 -3.54 10.65
CA ARG A 3 15.71 -4.43 9.56
C ARG A 3 17.07 -4.06 8.98
N TRP A 4 17.36 -2.75 8.80
CA TRP A 4 18.66 -2.30 8.29
C TRP A 4 19.79 -2.56 9.28
N LEU A 5 19.54 -2.29 10.58
CA LEU A 5 20.49 -2.56 11.65
C LEU A 5 20.81 -4.07 11.72
N LEU A 6 19.79 -4.92 11.58
CA LEU A 6 19.94 -6.37 11.52
C LEU A 6 20.72 -6.84 10.28
N ALA A 7 20.47 -6.21 9.12
CA ALA A 7 21.20 -6.52 7.89
C ALA A 7 22.70 -6.22 8.01
N ASN A 8 23.06 -5.16 8.75
CA ASN A 8 24.44 -4.71 8.98
C ASN A 8 25.10 -5.34 10.23
N GLY A 9 24.48 -6.35 10.86
CA GLY A 9 25.08 -7.04 12.00
C GLY A 9 25.12 -6.24 13.30
N LYS A 10 24.40 -5.11 13.39
CA LYS A 10 24.34 -4.27 14.59
C LYS A 10 23.31 -4.80 15.60
N ILE A 11 23.54 -5.99 16.14
CA ILE A 11 22.56 -6.74 16.95
C ILE A 11 22.15 -5.99 18.22
N ASP A 12 23.09 -5.37 18.93
CA ASP A 12 22.78 -4.66 20.18
C ASP A 12 21.96 -3.38 19.93
N GLU A 13 22.17 -2.70 18.79
CA GLU A 13 21.34 -1.55 18.39
C GLU A 13 19.92 -2.00 18.00
N VAL A 14 19.78 -3.16 17.34
CA VAL A 14 18.46 -3.75 17.01
C VAL A 14 17.72 -4.13 18.28
N GLU A 15 18.38 -4.81 19.21
CA GLU A 15 17.77 -5.27 20.45
C GLU A 15 17.23 -4.10 21.26
N LYS A 16 18.05 -3.07 21.50
CA LYS A 16 17.61 -1.85 22.21
C LYS A 16 16.37 -1.23 21.57
N LEU A 17 16.34 -1.16 20.23
CA LEU A 17 15.23 -0.59 19.49
C LEU A 17 13.96 -1.46 19.58
N LEU A 18 14.09 -2.78 19.53
CA LEU A 18 12.97 -3.72 19.65
C LEU A 18 12.42 -3.78 21.07
N VAL A 19 13.28 -3.77 22.09
CA VAL A 19 12.89 -3.70 23.51
C VAL A 19 12.11 -2.42 23.77
N HIS A 20 12.65 -1.27 23.35
CA HIS A 20 11.96 0.01 23.49
C HIS A 20 10.58 0.01 22.79
N GLY A 21 10.50 -0.57 21.58
CA GLY A 21 9.24 -0.72 20.86
C GLY A 21 8.25 -1.67 21.56
N ALA A 22 8.71 -2.77 22.13
CA ALA A 22 7.88 -3.75 22.83
C ALA A 22 7.32 -3.19 24.14
N GLU A 23 8.14 -2.49 24.93
CA GLU A 23 7.72 -1.81 26.15
C GLU A 23 6.62 -0.78 25.87
N ARG A 24 6.80 0.03 24.83
CA ARG A 24 5.84 1.05 24.42
C ARG A 24 4.50 0.46 23.93
N ASN A 25 4.51 -0.79 23.49
CA ASN A 25 3.33 -1.54 23.04
C ASN A 25 2.81 -2.54 24.08
N HIS A 26 3.32 -2.51 25.31
CA HIS A 26 2.98 -3.46 26.39
C HIS A 26 3.13 -4.93 25.98
N ARG A 27 4.18 -5.24 25.20
CA ARG A 27 4.54 -6.60 24.75
C ARG A 27 5.73 -7.14 25.55
N SER A 28 5.81 -8.47 25.66
CA SER A 28 6.92 -9.15 26.32
C SER A 28 8.25 -8.90 25.61
N THR A 29 9.30 -8.64 26.39
CA THR A 29 10.68 -8.45 25.91
C THR A 29 11.54 -9.70 26.01
N LYS A 30 11.05 -10.76 26.69
CA LYS A 30 11.84 -11.93 27.09
C LYS A 30 12.38 -12.77 25.93
N THR A 31 11.69 -12.79 24.79
CA THR A 31 12.09 -13.61 23.63
C THR A 31 12.94 -12.86 22.61
N ILE A 32 13.03 -11.52 22.70
CA ILE A 32 13.62 -10.68 21.66
C ILE A 32 15.08 -11.08 21.36
N ARG A 33 15.89 -11.31 22.41
CA ARG A 33 17.30 -11.73 22.23
C ARG A 33 17.41 -13.12 21.61
N SER A 34 16.64 -14.08 22.11
CA SER A 34 16.60 -15.45 21.58
C SER A 34 16.19 -15.50 20.11
N ASP A 35 15.17 -14.72 19.73
CA ASP A 35 14.67 -14.65 18.35
C ASP A 35 15.71 -14.02 17.41
N LEU A 36 16.47 -13.02 17.89
CA LEU A 36 17.58 -12.41 17.15
C LEU A 36 18.74 -13.37 16.94
N ASP A 37 19.14 -14.09 17.99
CA ASP A 37 20.25 -15.04 17.95
C ASP A 37 19.90 -16.22 17.03
N GLU A 38 18.68 -16.76 17.12
CA GLU A 38 18.21 -17.83 16.22
C GLU A 38 18.20 -17.36 14.75
N HIS A 39 17.75 -16.12 14.49
CA HIS A 39 17.76 -15.58 13.13
C HIS A 39 19.18 -15.44 12.56
N MET A 40 20.15 -15.06 13.40
CA MET A 40 21.56 -14.96 13.04
C MET A 40 22.20 -16.32 12.80
N SER A 41 21.95 -17.31 13.66
CA SER A 41 22.40 -18.69 13.44
C SER A 41 21.87 -19.25 12.11
N ARG A 42 20.59 -19.02 11.82
CA ARG A 42 19.97 -19.43 10.55
C ARG A 42 20.57 -18.73 9.34
N LYS A 43 20.99 -17.47 9.49
CA LYS A 43 21.66 -16.69 8.44
C LYS A 43 23.11 -17.14 8.23
N ALA A 44 23.81 -17.53 9.30
CA ALA A 44 25.18 -18.05 9.24
C ALA A 44 25.27 -19.44 8.60
N LEU A 45 24.17 -20.22 8.65
CA LEU A 45 24.05 -21.50 7.94
C LEU A 45 23.84 -21.37 6.43
N LEU A 46 23.53 -20.16 5.92
CA LEU A 46 23.47 -19.90 4.47
C LEU A 46 24.89 -19.68 3.93
N SER A 47 25.22 -20.32 2.82
CA SER A 47 26.54 -20.15 2.19
C SER A 47 26.78 -18.69 1.80
N GLU A 48 28.04 -18.21 1.83
CA GLU A 48 28.40 -16.89 1.30
C GLU A 48 27.95 -16.70 -0.15
N THR A 49 27.91 -17.78 -0.95
CA THR A 49 27.36 -17.78 -2.30
C THR A 49 25.85 -17.53 -2.33
N ASP A 50 25.07 -18.16 -1.45
CA ASP A 50 23.62 -17.94 -1.33
C ASP A 50 23.30 -16.52 -0.86
N LEU A 51 24.16 -15.95 -0.02
CA LEU A 51 24.05 -14.58 0.49
C LEU A 51 24.41 -13.56 -0.60
N LYS A 52 25.46 -13.79 -1.39
CA LYS A 52 25.84 -12.93 -2.54
C LYS A 52 24.82 -12.97 -3.66
N GLU A 53 24.28 -14.14 -4.00
CA GLU A 53 23.23 -14.28 -5.02
C GLU A 53 21.93 -13.59 -4.61
N LYS A 54 21.58 -13.62 -3.31
CA LYS A 54 20.44 -12.86 -2.75
C LYS A 54 20.70 -11.37 -2.58
N ALA A 55 21.96 -10.93 -2.52
CA ALA A 55 22.36 -9.52 -2.35
C ALA A 55 22.49 -8.75 -3.68
N HIS A 56 22.70 -9.44 -4.81
CA HIS A 56 22.81 -8.84 -6.14
C HIS A 56 21.54 -9.02 -6.98
N GLY A 57 20.39 -8.63 -6.44
CA GLY A 57 19.17 -8.55 -7.25
C GLY A 57 19.20 -7.31 -8.15
N THR A 58 19.25 -7.49 -9.47
CA THR A 58 19.12 -6.40 -10.44
C THR A 58 17.64 -6.13 -10.72
N LEU A 59 17.26 -4.92 -11.15
CA LEU A 59 15.87 -4.62 -11.57
C LEU A 59 15.34 -5.59 -12.65
N ILE A 60 16.24 -6.16 -13.45
CA ILE A 60 15.93 -7.15 -14.48
C ILE A 60 15.45 -8.48 -13.85
N ASP A 61 15.90 -8.81 -12.64
CA ASP A 61 15.51 -10.04 -11.94
C ASP A 61 14.03 -10.04 -11.54
N LEU A 62 13.39 -8.86 -11.44
CA LEU A 62 11.93 -8.77 -11.28
C LEU A 62 11.17 -9.43 -12.43
N PHE A 63 11.74 -9.40 -13.63
CA PHE A 63 11.15 -10.01 -14.81
C PHE A 63 11.70 -11.40 -15.07
N LYS A 64 12.82 -11.80 -14.47
CA LYS A 64 13.43 -13.13 -14.65
C LYS A 64 12.56 -14.24 -14.07
N TYR A 65 12.01 -14.03 -12.87
CA TYR A 65 11.20 -15.04 -12.18
C TYR A 65 9.70 -14.89 -12.50
N PRO A 66 8.99 -15.95 -12.92
CA PRO A 66 7.61 -15.85 -13.41
C PRO A 66 6.61 -15.34 -12.35
N ASN A 67 6.76 -15.78 -11.10
CA ASN A 67 5.92 -15.32 -9.99
C ASN A 67 6.15 -13.84 -9.66
N LEU A 68 7.41 -13.38 -9.74
CA LEU A 68 7.76 -11.99 -9.49
C LEU A 68 7.30 -11.10 -10.64
N ARG A 69 7.44 -11.57 -11.89
CA ARG A 69 6.96 -10.89 -13.09
C ARG A 69 5.46 -10.61 -13.03
N ILE A 70 4.65 -11.62 -12.72
CA ILE A 70 3.19 -11.45 -12.59
C ILE A 70 2.87 -10.43 -11.50
N ARG A 71 3.53 -10.52 -10.35
CA ARG A 71 3.34 -9.57 -9.24
C ARG A 71 3.69 -8.13 -9.65
N THR A 72 4.81 -7.94 -10.35
CA THR A 72 5.25 -6.64 -10.86
C THR A 72 4.24 -6.07 -11.85
N LEU A 73 3.81 -6.85 -12.84
CA LEU A 73 2.85 -6.41 -13.85
C LEU A 73 1.49 -6.06 -13.23
N VAL A 74 0.97 -6.90 -12.33
CA VAL A 74 -0.30 -6.66 -11.65
C VAL A 74 -0.21 -5.40 -10.78
N MET A 75 0.88 -5.20 -10.04
CA MET A 75 1.07 -4.01 -9.23
C MET A 75 1.23 -2.75 -10.06
N GLY A 76 1.98 -2.82 -11.18
CA GLY A 76 2.15 -1.70 -12.11
C GLY A 76 0.83 -1.31 -12.77
N PHE A 77 0.05 -2.30 -13.24
CA PHE A 77 -1.28 -2.07 -13.78
C PHE A 77 -2.21 -1.45 -12.73
N ASN A 78 -2.21 -1.99 -11.51
CA ASN A 78 -3.02 -1.45 -10.43
C ASN A 78 -2.62 -0.01 -10.06
N TRP A 79 -1.33 0.32 -10.08
CA TRP A 79 -0.83 1.68 -9.91
C TRP A 79 -1.36 2.62 -10.99
N LEU A 80 -1.31 2.20 -12.25
CA LEU A 80 -1.81 2.97 -13.38
C LEU A 80 -3.31 3.22 -13.24
N VAL A 81 -4.09 2.17 -12.98
CA VAL A 81 -5.55 2.29 -12.78
C VAL A 81 -5.85 3.21 -11.60
N CYS A 82 -5.15 3.05 -10.47
CA CYS A 82 -5.36 3.93 -9.33
C CYS A 82 -5.07 5.40 -9.67
N GLY A 83 -3.93 5.67 -10.29
CA GLY A 83 -3.56 7.02 -10.74
C GLY A 83 -4.60 7.61 -11.67
N LEU A 84 -4.96 6.89 -12.73
CA LEU A 84 -5.93 7.34 -13.72
C LEU A 84 -7.30 7.62 -13.08
N THR A 85 -7.78 6.72 -12.22
CA THR A 85 -9.08 6.89 -11.57
C THR A 85 -9.07 8.07 -10.59
N TYR A 86 -8.06 8.22 -9.74
CA TYR A 86 -8.04 9.31 -8.77
C TYR A 86 -7.90 10.69 -9.43
N PHE A 87 -6.93 10.85 -10.32
CA PHE A 87 -6.73 12.13 -11.00
C PHE A 87 -7.85 12.42 -12.01
N GLY A 88 -8.33 11.39 -12.72
CA GLY A 88 -9.45 11.52 -13.64
C GLY A 88 -10.75 11.93 -12.95
N VAL A 89 -11.08 11.30 -11.82
CA VAL A 89 -12.27 11.68 -11.04
C VAL A 89 -12.09 13.07 -10.42
N SER A 90 -10.90 13.39 -9.90
CA SER A 90 -10.62 14.73 -9.36
C SER A 90 -10.79 15.83 -10.40
N GLN A 91 -10.35 15.59 -11.64
CA GLN A 91 -10.53 16.51 -12.76
C GLN A 91 -12.02 16.61 -13.13
N TYR A 92 -12.69 15.47 -13.26
CA TYR A 92 -14.11 15.39 -13.62
C TYR A 92 -15.00 16.16 -12.64
N ILE A 93 -14.74 16.06 -11.32
CA ILE A 93 -15.49 16.78 -10.28
C ILE A 93 -15.45 18.31 -10.49
N GLY A 94 -14.33 18.83 -10.99
CA GLY A 94 -14.18 20.25 -11.29
C GLY A 94 -15.00 20.72 -12.50
N GLU A 95 -15.33 19.81 -13.42
CA GLU A 95 -16.12 20.07 -14.63
C GLU A 95 -17.63 19.89 -14.41
N ILE A 96 -18.05 19.28 -13.29
CA ILE A 96 -19.47 19.14 -12.97
C ILE A 96 -20.09 20.52 -12.74
N SER A 97 -21.26 20.75 -13.34
CA SER A 97 -22.03 21.99 -13.19
C SER A 97 -22.22 22.40 -11.73
N GLY A 98 -21.85 23.62 -11.38
CA GLY A 98 -21.92 24.15 -10.02
C GLY A 98 -20.70 25.00 -9.67
N ASN A 99 -20.49 25.26 -8.38
CA ASN A 99 -19.30 25.95 -7.91
C ASN A 99 -18.16 24.95 -7.71
N ILE A 100 -17.10 25.07 -8.51
CA ILE A 100 -15.90 24.22 -8.45
C ILE A 100 -15.29 24.15 -7.05
N PHE A 101 -15.24 25.27 -6.31
CA PHE A 101 -14.66 25.30 -4.96
C PHE A 101 -15.47 24.44 -3.99
N VAL A 102 -16.80 24.43 -4.12
CA VAL A 102 -17.69 23.61 -3.29
C VAL A 102 -17.53 22.13 -3.64
N ASN A 103 -17.52 21.78 -4.92
CA ASN A 103 -17.38 20.39 -5.37
C ASN A 103 -16.03 19.78 -4.96
N VAL A 104 -14.95 20.54 -5.10
CA VAL A 104 -13.60 20.14 -4.68
C VAL A 104 -13.53 20.05 -3.16
N ALA A 105 -14.10 21.00 -2.42
CA ALA A 105 -14.13 20.96 -0.96
C ALA A 105 -14.86 19.72 -0.42
N ILE A 106 -16.04 19.39 -0.96
CA ILE A 106 -16.81 18.19 -0.59
C ILE A 106 -15.98 16.92 -0.84
N SER A 107 -15.36 16.83 -2.02
CA SER A 107 -14.59 15.65 -2.40
C SER A 107 -13.31 15.50 -1.56
N GLY A 108 -12.62 16.60 -1.27
CA GLY A 108 -11.46 16.62 -0.38
C GLY A 108 -11.82 16.24 1.06
N MET A 109 -12.94 16.74 1.57
CA MET A 109 -13.46 16.37 2.89
C MET A 109 -13.79 14.87 2.99
N ILE A 110 -14.20 14.22 1.90
CA ILE A 110 -14.49 12.79 1.85
C ILE A 110 -13.21 11.95 1.71
N GLY A 111 -12.15 12.49 1.11
CA GLY A 111 -10.86 11.83 1.02
C GLY A 111 -10.20 11.60 2.39
N ILE A 112 -10.38 12.52 3.34
CA ILE A 112 -9.84 12.42 4.71
C ILE A 112 -10.38 11.18 5.45
N PRO A 113 -11.71 11.00 5.64
CA PRO A 113 -12.26 9.83 6.30
C PRO A 113 -11.98 8.55 5.50
N GLY A 114 -11.95 8.61 4.16
CA GLY A 114 -11.52 7.47 3.33
C GLY A 114 -10.11 7.00 3.67
N THR A 115 -9.17 7.95 3.77
CA THR A 115 -7.78 7.63 4.15
C THR A 115 -7.70 7.09 5.58
N LEU A 116 -8.46 7.64 6.54
CA LEU A 116 -8.48 7.14 7.92
C LEU A 116 -9.07 5.73 8.02
N ILE A 117 -10.13 5.43 7.24
CA ILE A 117 -10.78 4.11 7.17
C ILE A 117 -9.86 3.07 6.53
N SER A 118 -8.91 3.49 5.68
CA SER A 118 -7.92 2.57 5.10
C SER A 118 -7.15 1.79 6.17
N ILE A 119 -6.86 2.40 7.32
CA ILE A 119 -6.09 1.80 8.41
C ILE A 119 -6.81 0.57 9.00
N PRO A 120 -8.03 0.68 9.56
CA PRO A 120 -8.77 -0.48 10.06
C PRO A 120 -9.17 -1.44 8.94
N ALA A 121 -9.53 -0.96 7.76
CA ALA A 121 -9.90 -1.82 6.63
C ALA A 121 -8.77 -2.78 6.26
N THR A 122 -7.54 -2.28 6.18
CA THR A 122 -6.36 -3.09 5.88
C THR A 122 -5.99 -4.04 7.00
N LYS A 123 -6.19 -3.61 8.25
CA LYS A 123 -5.93 -4.46 9.43
C LYS A 123 -6.91 -5.64 9.52
N VAL A 124 -8.19 -5.43 9.21
CA VAL A 124 -9.24 -6.45 9.38
C VAL A 124 -9.38 -7.33 8.14
N LEU A 125 -9.45 -6.74 6.95
CA LEU A 125 -9.69 -7.49 5.70
C LEU A 125 -8.40 -8.06 5.10
N GLY A 126 -7.25 -7.53 5.52
CA GLY A 126 -5.98 -7.75 4.86
C GLY A 126 -5.83 -6.92 3.59
N ARG A 127 -4.59 -6.71 3.17
CA ARG A 127 -4.20 -5.74 2.13
C ARG A 127 -4.79 -6.02 0.77
N LYS A 128 -4.69 -7.28 0.30
CA LYS A 128 -5.18 -7.69 -1.01
C LYS A 128 -6.69 -7.50 -1.13
N LYS A 129 -7.46 -7.94 -0.11
CA LYS A 129 -8.92 -7.83 -0.13
C LYS A 129 -9.37 -6.37 -0.02
N ALA A 130 -8.75 -5.59 0.88
CA ALA A 130 -9.02 -4.17 1.00
C ALA A 130 -8.84 -3.45 -0.35
N LEU A 131 -7.73 -3.73 -1.05
CA LEU A 131 -7.44 -3.16 -2.37
C LEU A 131 -8.46 -3.53 -3.45
N ILE A 132 -8.83 -4.81 -3.53
CA ILE A 132 -9.83 -5.28 -4.51
C ILE A 132 -11.18 -4.61 -4.24
N LEU A 133 -11.63 -4.61 -2.99
CA LEU A 133 -12.92 -4.03 -2.62
C LEU A 133 -12.97 -2.53 -2.89
N SER A 134 -11.93 -1.78 -2.50
CA SER A 134 -11.89 -0.33 -2.72
C SER A 134 -11.83 0.04 -4.20
N ASN A 135 -11.10 -0.72 -5.02
CA ASN A 135 -11.12 -0.56 -6.48
C ASN A 135 -12.47 -0.93 -7.10
N CYS A 136 -13.15 -1.98 -6.62
CA CYS A 136 -14.48 -2.33 -7.07
C CYS A 136 -15.50 -1.21 -6.74
N VAL A 137 -15.44 -0.64 -5.53
CA VAL A 137 -16.29 0.49 -5.15
C VAL A 137 -16.08 1.68 -6.09
N ALA A 138 -14.82 2.05 -6.35
CA ALA A 138 -14.51 3.15 -7.26
C ALA A 138 -14.90 2.86 -8.72
N GLY A 139 -14.69 1.63 -9.19
CA GLY A 139 -15.07 1.21 -10.54
C GLY A 139 -16.59 1.21 -10.74
N ILE A 140 -17.34 0.66 -9.79
CA ILE A 140 -18.81 0.63 -9.85
C ILE A 140 -19.36 2.06 -9.81
N SER A 141 -18.83 2.94 -8.95
CA SER A 141 -19.31 4.31 -8.89
C SER A 141 -19.07 5.06 -10.21
N LEU A 142 -17.92 4.84 -10.86
CA LEU A 142 -17.63 5.40 -12.18
C LEU A 142 -18.54 4.87 -13.29
N LEU A 143 -18.80 3.56 -13.31
CA LEU A 143 -19.75 2.97 -14.26
C LEU A 143 -21.16 3.54 -14.06
N LEU A 144 -21.57 3.75 -12.81
CA LEU A 144 -22.84 4.41 -12.51
C LEU A 144 -22.87 5.87 -12.98
N ILE A 145 -21.75 6.61 -12.90
CA ILE A 145 -21.67 7.96 -13.49
C ILE A 145 -21.88 7.89 -15.00
N ALA A 146 -21.26 6.93 -15.69
CA ALA A 146 -21.40 6.81 -17.14
C ALA A 146 -22.87 6.52 -17.57
N VAL A 147 -23.60 5.72 -16.79
CA VAL A 147 -25.00 5.34 -17.11
C VAL A 147 -26.01 6.38 -16.61
N LEU A 148 -25.83 6.90 -15.39
CA LEU A 148 -26.79 7.75 -14.70
C LEU A 148 -26.44 9.24 -14.75
N GLY A 149 -25.30 9.62 -15.33
CA GLY A 149 -24.77 10.98 -15.30
C GLY A 149 -25.70 12.03 -15.89
N LYS A 150 -26.65 11.64 -16.75
CA LYS A 150 -27.66 12.56 -17.31
C LYS A 150 -28.76 12.97 -16.32
N LYS A 151 -28.81 12.38 -15.12
CA LYS A 151 -29.87 12.62 -14.11
C LYS A 151 -29.62 13.84 -13.18
N GLY A 152 -28.62 14.67 -13.47
CA GLY A 152 -28.33 15.93 -12.77
C GLY A 152 -27.01 15.96 -12.01
N GLY A 153 -26.45 17.16 -11.82
CA GLY A 153 -25.08 17.37 -11.30
C GLY A 153 -24.86 16.81 -9.88
N TRP A 154 -25.84 16.86 -8.99
CA TRP A 154 -25.70 16.35 -7.62
C TRP A 154 -25.51 14.83 -7.55
N VAL A 155 -26.16 14.08 -8.46
CA VAL A 155 -25.98 12.62 -8.55
C VAL A 155 -24.56 12.30 -9.02
N GLN A 156 -24.03 13.08 -9.98
CA GLN A 156 -22.65 12.94 -10.44
C GLN A 156 -21.66 13.25 -9.32
N VAL A 157 -21.85 14.34 -8.57
CA VAL A 157 -20.98 14.69 -7.42
C VAL A 157 -21.00 13.60 -6.36
N GLY A 158 -22.17 13.06 -6.01
CA GLY A 158 -22.28 11.98 -5.02
C GLY A 158 -21.56 10.71 -5.47
N LEU A 159 -21.78 10.26 -6.70
CA LEU A 159 -21.10 9.08 -7.25
C LEU A 159 -19.60 9.30 -7.43
N ALA A 160 -19.18 10.49 -7.85
CA ALA A 160 -17.77 10.84 -7.97
C ALA A 160 -17.08 10.85 -6.60
N SER A 161 -17.77 11.35 -5.57
CA SER A 161 -17.31 11.34 -4.19
C SER A 161 -17.11 9.92 -3.64
N ILE A 162 -18.02 8.99 -3.96
CA ILE A 162 -17.84 7.56 -3.63
C ILE A 162 -16.61 6.97 -4.35
N GLY A 163 -16.38 7.39 -5.59
CA GLY A 163 -15.18 7.04 -6.35
C GLY A 163 -13.90 7.52 -5.66
N VAL A 164 -13.85 8.81 -5.30
CA VAL A 164 -12.74 9.41 -4.56
C VAL A 164 -12.52 8.66 -3.23
N PHE A 165 -13.58 8.36 -2.49
CA PHE A 165 -13.49 7.60 -1.25
C PHE A 165 -12.82 6.24 -1.44
N GLY A 166 -13.27 5.45 -2.43
CA GLY A 166 -12.65 4.17 -2.78
C GLY A 166 -11.17 4.33 -3.13
N MET A 167 -10.84 5.38 -3.88
CA MET A 167 -9.45 5.67 -4.22
C MET A 167 -8.59 6.11 -3.03
N SER A 168 -9.13 6.89 -2.10
CA SER A 168 -8.45 7.28 -0.86
C SER A 168 -8.15 6.08 0.04
N VAL A 169 -8.89 4.98 -0.08
CA VAL A 169 -8.58 3.69 0.57
C VAL A 169 -7.57 2.88 -0.25
N SER A 170 -7.71 2.84 -1.57
CA SER A 170 -6.80 2.09 -2.45
C SER A 170 -5.38 2.65 -2.41
N PHE A 171 -5.19 3.97 -2.56
CA PHE A 171 -3.88 4.59 -2.74
C PHE A 171 -2.86 4.22 -1.66
N PRO A 172 -3.13 4.44 -0.35
CA PRO A 172 -2.20 4.07 0.71
C PRO A 172 -1.89 2.57 0.70
N ASN A 173 -2.88 1.74 0.40
CA ASN A 173 -2.74 0.29 0.34
C ASN A 173 -1.86 -0.17 -0.82
N VAL A 174 -1.91 0.51 -1.98
CA VAL A 174 -1.01 0.20 -3.10
C VAL A 174 0.44 0.45 -2.73
N TYR A 175 0.74 1.61 -2.11
CA TYR A 175 2.10 1.92 -1.65
C TYR A 175 2.59 0.89 -0.61
N LEU A 176 1.74 0.59 0.37
CA LEU A 176 2.08 -0.28 1.48
C LEU A 176 2.25 -1.73 1.02
N TYR A 177 1.39 -2.21 0.12
CA TYR A 177 1.47 -3.57 -0.44
C TYR A 177 2.63 -3.71 -1.42
N GLY A 178 2.93 -2.68 -2.23
CA GLY A 178 4.12 -2.66 -3.09
C GLY A 178 5.41 -2.84 -2.29
N GLY A 179 5.55 -2.12 -1.17
CA GLY A 179 6.72 -2.25 -0.30
C GLY A 179 6.87 -3.61 0.38
N GLU A 180 5.80 -4.41 0.49
CA GLU A 180 5.83 -5.76 1.07
C GLU A 180 5.99 -6.87 0.03
N LEU A 181 5.56 -6.62 -1.21
CA LEU A 181 5.55 -7.61 -2.26
C LEU A 181 6.94 -7.78 -2.91
N PHE A 182 7.71 -6.70 -3.00
CA PHE A 182 9.02 -6.71 -3.64
C PHE A 182 10.14 -7.13 -2.67
N PRO A 183 11.10 -7.95 -3.12
CA PRO A 183 12.23 -8.37 -2.31
C PRO A 183 13.10 -7.16 -1.92
N THR A 184 13.76 -7.23 -0.77
CA THR A 184 14.55 -6.13 -0.20
C THR A 184 15.63 -5.59 -1.16
N VAL A 185 16.20 -6.43 -2.01
CA VAL A 185 17.19 -6.06 -3.03
C VAL A 185 16.62 -5.20 -4.15
N ALA A 186 15.33 -5.29 -4.44
CA ALA A 186 14.66 -4.47 -5.45
C ALA A 186 14.05 -3.18 -4.86
N ARG A 187 14.10 -3.00 -3.54
CA ARG A 187 13.47 -1.89 -2.82
C ARG A 187 14.44 -0.75 -2.48
N ASN A 188 15.75 -1.03 -2.43
CA ASN A 188 16.81 -0.08 -2.09
C ASN A 188 17.66 0.27 -3.31
#